data_AF-A0A9P6CW50-F1
#
_entry.id   AF-A0A9P6CW50-F1
#
_cell.length_a   1.000
_cell.length_b   1.000
_cell.length_c   1.000
_cell.angle_alpha   90.00
_cell.angle_beta   90.00
_cell.angle_gamma   90.00
#
_symmetry.space_group_name_H-M   'P 1'
#
loop_
_entity.id
_entity.type
_entity.pdbx_description
1 polymer ?
#
loop_
_entity_poly.entity_id
_entity_poly.type
_entity_poly.pdbx_seq_one_letter_code
_entity_poly.pdbx_strand_id
1 'polypeptide(L)'
;MSQPSSQRIPRNICRGGYVLSPELINQIASKVFDLEVESDDSPGWVYLTMNKGINKLTNGRFWAAFSPTGEVIGGDFILWTHRIFLARGYLGMPESEMPDFTEGENERQLREALASYGFSEDQYHWGKRVD
;
A
#
# COMPACT_ATOMS: atom_id res chain seq x y z
N MET A 1 -7.83 -35.86 -17.66
CA MET A 1 -8.31 -34.82 -16.73
C MET A 1 -7.45 -33.60 -16.93
N SER A 2 -7.95 -32.60 -17.63
CA SER A 2 -7.24 -31.34 -17.84
C SER A 2 -7.27 -30.58 -16.51
N GLN A 3 -6.11 -30.25 -15.94
CA GLN A 3 -6.05 -29.33 -14.80
C GLN A 3 -6.78 -28.04 -15.18
N PRO A 4 -7.59 -27.43 -14.29
CA PRO A 4 -8.12 -26.10 -14.56
C PRO A 4 -6.93 -25.19 -14.83
N SER A 5 -6.95 -24.46 -15.95
CA SER A 5 -5.98 -23.39 -16.15
C SER A 5 -6.08 -22.48 -14.95
N SER A 6 -4.98 -22.31 -14.20
CA SER A 6 -4.88 -21.31 -13.14
C SER A 6 -5.07 -19.95 -13.80
N GLN A 7 -6.31 -19.51 -13.92
CA GLN A 7 -6.65 -18.31 -14.67
C GLN A 7 -6.07 -17.13 -13.89
N ARG A 8 -4.93 -16.62 -14.38
CA ARG A 8 -4.23 -15.49 -13.77
C ARG A 8 -5.17 -14.29 -13.79
N ILE A 9 -5.53 -13.78 -12.62
CA ILE A 9 -6.37 -12.60 -12.50
C ILE A 9 -5.52 -11.38 -12.93
N PRO A 10 -5.88 -10.66 -14.01
CA PRO A 10 -5.08 -9.53 -14.48
C PRO A 10 -4.99 -8.41 -13.44
N ARG A 11 -3.79 -7.85 -13.31
CA ARG A 11 -3.44 -6.75 -12.40
C ARG A 11 -2.37 -5.92 -13.11
N ASN A 12 -2.73 -4.76 -13.66
CA ASN A 12 -1.87 -4.07 -14.64
C ASN A 12 -1.03 -2.94 -14.02
N ILE A 13 -0.98 -2.84 -12.70
CA ILE A 13 -0.24 -1.81 -11.98
C ILE A 13 0.68 -2.51 -10.98
N CYS A 14 1.98 -2.23 -11.05
CA CYS A 14 2.90 -2.58 -9.96
C CYS A 14 3.18 -1.34 -9.12
N ARG A 15 3.10 -1.49 -7.80
CA ARG A 15 3.35 -0.43 -6.81
C ARG A 15 4.53 -0.80 -5.94
N GLY A 16 5.36 0.19 -5.61
CA GLY A 16 6.46 0.09 -4.65
C GLY A 16 6.22 1.05 -3.48
N GLY A 17 6.42 0.56 -2.26
CA GLY A 17 6.05 1.27 -1.05
C GLY A 17 6.26 0.46 0.23
N TYR A 18 5.74 0.99 1.33
CA TYR A 18 5.70 0.27 2.60
C TYR A 18 4.41 -0.54 2.70
N VAL A 19 4.56 -1.85 2.91
CA VAL A 19 3.46 -2.77 3.17
C VAL A 19 3.10 -2.69 4.64
N LEU A 20 1.80 -2.55 4.92
CA LEU A 20 1.22 -2.28 6.22
C LEU A 20 0.14 -3.32 6.54
N SER A 21 0.08 -3.76 7.80
CA SER A 21 -1.03 -4.56 8.28
C SER A 21 -2.30 -3.72 8.47
N PRO A 22 -3.50 -4.32 8.46
CA PRO A 22 -4.75 -3.61 8.75
C PRO A 22 -4.72 -2.86 10.08
N GLU A 23 -4.14 -3.45 11.12
CA GLU A 23 -4.03 -2.85 12.45
C GLU A 23 -3.19 -1.57 12.43
N LEU A 24 -2.07 -1.59 11.70
CA LEU A 24 -1.20 -0.42 11.57
C LEU A 24 -1.89 0.71 10.80
N ILE A 25 -2.71 0.38 9.81
CA ILE A 25 -3.45 1.36 9.02
C ILE A 25 -4.49 2.06 9.88
N ASN A 26 -5.21 1.31 10.72
CA ASN A 26 -6.16 1.90 11.66
C ASN A 26 -5.44 2.82 12.66
N GLN A 27 -4.25 2.44 13.12
CA GLN A 27 -3.44 3.31 13.97
C GLN A 27 -2.99 4.58 13.24
N ILE A 28 -2.56 4.47 11.97
CA ILE A 28 -2.18 5.63 11.14
C ILE A 28 -3.39 6.53 10.91
N ALA A 29 -4.55 5.95 10.56
CA ALA A 29 -5.79 6.68 10.36
C ALA A 29 -6.17 7.50 11.59
N SER A 30 -6.15 6.87 12.77
CA SER A 30 -6.46 7.52 14.03
C SER A 30 -5.42 8.58 14.40
N LYS A 31 -4.13 8.23 14.45
CA LYS A 31 -3.08 9.12 14.97
C LYS A 31 -2.69 10.26 14.01
N VAL A 32 -2.64 9.98 12.71
CA VAL A 32 -2.12 10.93 11.71
C VAL A 32 -3.25 11.76 11.13
N PHE A 33 -4.40 11.13 10.89
CA PHE A 33 -5.47 11.75 10.11
C PHE A 33 -6.65 12.22 10.94
N ASP A 34 -6.72 11.84 12.23
CA ASP A 34 -7.86 12.04 13.13
C ASP A 34 -9.12 11.37 12.57
N LEU A 35 -8.94 10.12 12.12
CA LEU A 35 -9.99 9.29 11.52
C LEU A 35 -10.24 8.07 12.39
N GLU A 36 -11.47 7.93 12.86
CA GLU A 36 -11.96 6.65 13.38
C GLU A 36 -12.35 5.79 12.18
N VAL A 37 -11.68 4.64 12.05
CA VAL A 37 -12.01 3.60 11.06
C VAL A 37 -12.74 2.51 11.83
N GLU A 38 -14.01 2.30 11.51
CA GLU A 38 -14.81 1.25 12.13
C GLU A 38 -14.56 -0.10 11.42
N SER A 39 -14.72 -1.20 12.14
CA SER A 39 -14.41 -2.54 11.62
C SER A 39 -15.30 -2.99 10.44
N ASP A 40 -16.44 -2.33 10.26
CA ASP A 40 -17.42 -2.54 9.20
C ASP A 40 -17.28 -1.53 8.04
N ASP A 41 -16.32 -0.62 8.10
CA ASP A 41 -16.06 0.31 7.01
C ASP A 41 -15.68 -0.43 5.74
N SER A 42 -16.37 -0.08 4.64
CA SER A 42 -16.05 -0.67 3.35
C SER A 42 -14.60 -0.30 2.96
N PRO A 43 -13.80 -1.23 2.42
CA PRO A 43 -12.42 -0.97 2.00
C PRO A 43 -12.26 0.20 1.03
N GLY A 44 -13.29 0.49 0.22
CA GLY A 44 -13.33 1.66 -0.64
C GLY A 44 -13.44 2.98 0.14
N TRP A 45 -14.16 2.99 1.26
CA TRP A 45 -14.23 4.15 2.15
C TRP A 45 -12.90 4.36 2.87
N VAL A 46 -12.31 3.31 3.45
CA VAL A 46 -10.97 3.36 4.07
C VAL A 46 -9.93 3.89 3.08
N TYR A 47 -9.92 3.38 1.84
CA TYR A 47 -9.06 3.87 0.77
C TYR A 47 -9.23 5.38 0.51
N LEU A 48 -10.47 5.86 0.33
CA LEU A 48 -10.73 7.27 0.03
C LEU A 48 -10.34 8.18 1.19
N THR A 49 -10.67 7.79 2.42
CA THR A 49 -10.42 8.59 3.62
C THR A 49 -8.92 8.67 3.92
N MET A 50 -8.20 7.55 3.81
CA MET A 50 -6.74 7.52 3.96
C MET A 50 -6.02 8.35 2.88
N ASN A 51 -6.48 8.29 1.62
CA ASN A 51 -5.89 9.10 0.55
C ASN A 51 -6.17 10.61 0.71
N LYS A 52 -7.23 11.02 1.42
CA LYS A 52 -7.40 12.43 1.81
C LYS A 52 -6.40 12.83 2.90
N GLY A 53 -6.10 11.91 3.81
CA GLY A 53 -5.14 12.10 4.90
C GLY A 53 -3.68 12.20 4.43
N ILE A 54 -3.33 11.57 3.31
CA ILE A 54 -1.94 11.46 2.84
C ILE A 54 -1.21 12.80 2.74
N ASN A 55 -1.90 13.87 2.34
CA ASN A 55 -1.32 15.21 2.24
C ASN A 55 -0.89 15.74 3.62
N LYS A 56 -1.56 15.33 4.71
CA LYS A 56 -1.14 15.66 6.08
C LYS A 56 0.17 14.93 6.42
N LEU A 57 0.28 13.65 6.06
CA LEU A 57 1.47 12.83 6.32
C LEU A 57 2.69 13.34 5.53
N THR A 58 2.52 13.66 4.25
CA THR A 58 3.63 14.12 3.39
C THR A 58 3.85 15.63 3.43
N ASN A 59 2.96 16.38 4.10
CA ASN A 59 2.89 17.84 4.05
C ASN A 59 2.92 18.40 2.61
N GLY A 60 2.32 17.65 1.67
CA GLY A 60 2.28 17.98 0.24
C GLY A 60 3.63 17.96 -0.49
N ARG A 61 4.71 17.46 0.13
CA ARG A 61 6.06 17.50 -0.46
C ARG A 61 6.25 16.50 -1.60
N PHE A 62 5.58 15.37 -1.52
CA PHE A 62 5.64 14.32 -2.52
C PHE A 62 4.31 13.60 -2.59
N TRP A 63 4.11 12.93 -3.73
CA TRP A 63 2.93 12.16 -4.00
C TRP A 63 3.08 10.77 -3.37
N ALA A 64 2.05 10.33 -2.64
CA ALA A 64 1.92 9.00 -2.08
C ALA A 64 0.44 8.60 -2.06
N ALA A 65 0.13 7.32 -1.91
CA ALA A 65 -1.24 6.86 -1.73
C ALA A 65 -1.31 5.54 -0.96
N PHE A 66 -2.48 5.27 -0.40
CA PHE A 66 -2.83 3.94 0.11
C PHE A 66 -3.49 3.12 -0.98
N SER A 67 -3.24 1.82 -1.03
CA SER A 67 -4.03 0.90 -1.85
C SER A 67 -4.19 -0.45 -1.15
N PRO A 68 -5.38 -1.06 -1.18
CA PRO A 68 -5.54 -2.43 -0.74
C PRO A 68 -4.68 -3.35 -1.63
N THR A 69 -4.17 -4.41 -1.04
CA THR A 69 -3.30 -5.39 -1.69
C THR A 69 -3.66 -6.79 -1.23
N GLY A 70 -3.40 -7.78 -2.09
CA GLY A 70 -3.68 -9.18 -1.81
C GLY A 70 -4.97 -9.71 -2.45
N GLU A 71 -5.26 -10.98 -2.20
CA GLU A 71 -6.45 -11.66 -2.75
C GLU A 71 -7.72 -11.32 -1.97
N VAL A 72 -7.56 -11.03 -0.68
CA VAL A 72 -8.66 -10.68 0.22
C VAL A 72 -8.76 -9.17 0.32
N ILE A 73 -9.94 -8.66 -0.02
CA ILE A 73 -10.32 -7.29 0.21
C ILE A 73 -10.19 -6.97 1.71
N GLY A 74 -9.30 -6.05 2.08
CA GLY A 74 -9.01 -5.67 3.48
C GLY A 74 -7.87 -6.43 4.16
N GLY A 75 -7.12 -7.28 3.42
CA GLY A 75 -6.02 -8.09 3.96
C GLY A 75 -4.74 -7.29 4.24
N ASP A 76 -4.05 -6.81 3.21
CA ASP A 76 -2.85 -5.99 3.35
C ASP A 76 -3.06 -4.66 2.62
N PHE A 77 -2.35 -3.60 3.01
CA PHE A 77 -2.30 -2.40 2.18
C PHE A 77 -0.87 -1.98 1.92
N ILE A 78 -0.69 -1.25 0.83
CA ILE A 78 0.58 -0.60 0.50
C ILE A 78 0.39 0.91 0.56
N LEU A 79 1.27 1.55 1.31
CA LEU A 79 1.50 2.99 1.26
C LEU A 79 2.62 3.23 0.25
N TRP A 80 2.24 3.62 -0.95
CA TRP A 80 3.12 3.62 -2.11
C TRP A 80 3.48 5.01 -2.60
N THR A 81 4.69 5.10 -3.13
CA THR A 81 5.33 6.28 -3.72
C THR A 81 5.75 6.01 -5.17
N HIS A 82 5.82 4.74 -5.57
CA HIS A 82 6.09 4.31 -6.94
C HIS A 82 4.89 3.58 -7.55
N ARG A 83 4.66 3.85 -8.84
CA ARG A 83 3.70 3.13 -9.68
C ARG A 83 4.23 2.97 -11.09
N ILE A 84 4.15 1.75 -11.61
CA ILE A 84 4.46 1.43 -13.01
C ILE A 84 3.31 0.61 -13.60
N PHE A 85 2.96 0.90 -14.84
CA PHE A 85 2.05 0.04 -15.60
C PHE A 85 2.77 -1.24 -16.01
N LEU A 86 2.19 -2.39 -15.68
CA LEU A 86 2.73 -3.71 -15.97
C LEU A 86 1.79 -4.42 -16.94
N ALA A 87 2.11 -4.34 -18.24
CA ALA A 87 1.23 -4.81 -19.32
C ALA A 87 0.79 -6.29 -19.23
N ARG A 88 1.54 -7.12 -18.49
CA ARG A 88 1.27 -8.54 -18.27
C ARG A 88 1.23 -8.90 -16.78
N GLY A 89 0.93 -7.92 -15.94
CA GLY A 89 0.83 -8.14 -14.51
C GLY A 89 -0.37 -9.02 -14.15
N TYR A 90 -0.23 -9.79 -13.07
CA TYR A 90 -1.30 -10.64 -12.55
C TYR A 90 -1.16 -10.80 -11.03
N LEU A 91 -2.28 -11.11 -10.38
CA LEU A 91 -2.31 -11.39 -8.95
C LEU A 91 -1.43 -12.60 -8.62
N GLY A 92 -0.57 -12.45 -7.60
CA GLY A 92 0.39 -13.50 -7.23
C GLY A 92 1.59 -13.64 -8.18
N MET A 93 1.84 -12.65 -9.04
CA MET A 93 3.08 -12.59 -9.82
C MET A 93 4.31 -12.72 -8.91
N PRO A 94 5.32 -13.55 -9.24
CA PRO A 94 6.54 -13.64 -8.46
C PRO A 94 7.28 -12.31 -8.38
N GLU A 95 7.88 -12.02 -7.23
CA GLU A 95 8.60 -10.76 -7.00
C GLU A 95 9.77 -10.55 -7.98
N SER A 96 10.41 -11.64 -8.40
CA SER A 96 11.49 -11.64 -9.41
C SER A 96 11.03 -11.23 -10.81
N GLU A 97 9.72 -11.25 -11.08
CA GLU A 97 9.12 -10.80 -12.36
C GLU A 97 8.60 -9.36 -12.27
N MET A 98 8.58 -8.76 -11.08
CA MET A 98 8.13 -7.38 -10.88
C MET A 98 9.30 -6.40 -11.06
N PRO A 99 9.04 -5.15 -11.50
CA PRO A 99 10.05 -4.09 -11.50
C PRO A 99 10.72 -3.94 -10.13
N ASP A 100 12.00 -3.62 -10.13
CA ASP A 100 12.69 -3.26 -8.89
C ASP A 100 12.46 -1.78 -8.56
N PHE A 101 12.10 -1.54 -7.31
CA PHE A 101 12.02 -0.19 -6.75
C PHE A 101 13.07 -0.08 -5.66
N THR A 102 13.89 0.95 -5.76
CA THR A 102 14.87 1.30 -4.74
C THR A 102 14.28 2.41 -3.88
N GLU A 103 14.42 2.30 -2.56
CA GLU A 103 14.13 3.42 -1.68
C GLU A 103 14.92 4.66 -2.12
N GLY A 104 14.21 5.76 -2.34
CA GLY A 104 14.76 7.05 -2.63
C GLY A 104 14.37 8.08 -1.58
N GLU A 105 14.40 9.34 -1.99
CA GLU A 105 14.17 10.47 -1.11
C GLU A 105 12.74 10.54 -0.55
N ASN A 106 11.73 10.15 -1.36
CA ASN A 106 10.33 10.17 -0.94
C ASN A 106 10.07 9.11 0.14
N GLU A 107 10.70 7.95 0.01
CA GLU A 107 10.56 6.81 0.91
C GLU A 107 11.21 7.12 2.25
N ARG A 108 12.37 7.78 2.22
CA ARG A 108 13.04 8.31 3.42
C ARG A 108 12.17 9.34 4.13
N GLN A 109 11.65 10.34 3.41
CA GLN A 109 10.78 11.37 4.00
C GLN A 109 9.49 10.77 4.56
N LEU A 110 8.91 9.78 3.89
CA LEU A 110 7.73 9.07 4.37
C LEU A 110 8.02 8.33 5.69
N ARG A 111 9.19 7.71 5.78
CA ARG A 111 9.67 7.05 7.00
C ARG A 111 9.86 8.02 8.16
N GLU A 112 10.50 9.15 7.89
CA GLU A 112 10.69 10.24 8.86
C GLU A 112 9.34 10.79 9.34
N ALA A 113 8.37 10.94 8.43
CA ALA A 113 7.01 11.35 8.77
C ALA A 113 6.33 10.32 9.67
N LEU A 114 6.33 9.03 9.31
CA LEU A 114 5.77 7.95 10.13
C LEU A 114 6.44 7.88 11.52
N ALA A 115 7.76 8.02 11.59
CA ALA A 115 8.51 8.06 12.83
C ALA A 115 8.11 9.23 13.74
N SER A 116 7.79 10.40 13.17
CA SER A 116 7.30 11.55 13.94
C SER A 116 5.94 11.32 14.63
N TYR A 117 5.17 10.34 14.14
CA TYR A 117 3.91 9.87 14.76
C TYR A 117 4.11 8.63 15.65
N GLY A 118 5.35 8.20 15.87
CA GLY A 118 5.72 7.08 16.72
C GLY A 118 5.59 5.71 16.05
N PHE A 119 5.63 5.63 14.72
CA PHE A 119 5.67 4.37 13.99
C PHE A 119 7.10 3.99 13.62
N SER A 120 7.51 2.77 13.97
CA SER A 120 8.87 2.26 13.75
C SER A 120 8.94 1.28 12.57
N GLU A 121 10.14 1.14 12.01
CA GLU A 121 10.40 0.31 10.82
C GLU A 121 10.15 -1.19 11.03
N ASP A 122 10.03 -1.67 12.27
CA ASP A 122 9.63 -3.05 12.56
C ASP A 122 8.12 -3.30 12.33
N GLN A 123 7.33 -2.24 12.19
CA GLN A 123 5.88 -2.33 11.99
C GLN A 123 5.49 -2.43 10.50
N TYR A 124 6.40 -2.09 9.59
CA TYR A 124 6.15 -2.06 8.15
C TYR A 124 7.40 -2.44 7.37
N HIS A 125 7.25 -2.99 6.17
CA HIS A 125 8.41 -3.37 5.35
C HIS A 125 8.31 -2.79 3.96
N TRP A 126 9.46 -2.42 3.40
CA TRP A 126 9.55 -2.09 1.98
C TRP A 126 9.14 -3.29 1.14
N GLY A 127 8.29 -3.07 0.14
CA GLY A 127 7.81 -4.14 -0.71
C GLY A 127 7.16 -3.62 -1.98
N LYS A 128 6.86 -4.58 -2.85
CA LYS A 128 6.16 -4.35 -4.11
C LYS A 128 4.95 -5.27 -4.26
N ARG A 129 3.90 -4.74 -4.89
CA ARG A 129 2.60 -5.42 -5.06
C ARG A 129 2.02 -5.11 -6.44
N VAL A 130 1.35 -6.09 -7.03
CA VAL A 130 0.61 -5.93 -8.28
C VAL A 130 -0.88 -5.76 -7.96
N ASP A 131 -1.49 -4.73 -8.55
CA ASP A 131 -2.89 -4.34 -8.47
C ASP A 131 -3.52 -4.12 -9.86
#